data_AF-K3ZEE1-F1
#
_entry.id   AF-K3ZEE1-F1
#
_cell.length_a   1.000
_cell.length_b   1.000
_cell.length_c   1.000
_cell.angle_alpha   90.00
_cell.angle_beta   90.00
_cell.angle_gamma   90.00
#
_symmetry.space_group_name_H-M   'P 1'
#
loop_
_entity.id
_entity.type
_entity.pdbx_description
1 polymer ?
#
loop_
_entity_poly.entity_id
_entity_poly.type
_entity_poly.pdbx_seq_one_letter_code
_entity_poly.pdbx_strand_id
1 'polypeptide(L)'
;MRVLAAVVLTAFAAAASSCAAAGTNKPLLVENLPASAEAKDFIRAGCNETCIRRPDAARACYELLLPYAASINGSYNRASLAIATVMVSKLADLADELRWFGETGSWLDECIRVLDEAVAGARVQALPALGRMSAIADNKLDDKDPDFLLVSNWLRGVDNNFVKC
;
A
#
# COMPACT_ATOMS: atom_id res chain seq x y z
N MET A 1 -16.65 -7.19 -5.97
CA MET A 1 -15.58 -6.55 -5.17
C MET A 1 -14.97 -7.51 -4.14
N ARG A 2 -14.37 -8.63 -4.55
CA ARG A 2 -13.70 -9.59 -3.65
C ARG A 2 -12.21 -9.78 -3.94
N VAL A 3 -11.67 -9.03 -4.92
CA VAL A 3 -10.34 -9.25 -5.49
C VAL A 3 -9.30 -8.21 -5.03
N LEU A 4 -9.73 -7.02 -4.57
CA LEU A 4 -8.81 -5.99 -4.05
C LEU A 4 -8.23 -6.33 -2.68
N ALA A 5 -8.90 -7.18 -1.91
CA ALA A 5 -8.51 -7.51 -0.54
C ALA A 5 -7.38 -8.54 -0.44
N ALA A 6 -7.20 -9.39 -1.46
CA ALA A 6 -6.28 -10.52 -1.35
C ALA A 6 -4.81 -10.15 -1.63
N VAL A 7 -4.56 -9.09 -2.39
CA VAL A 7 -3.22 -8.80 -2.96
C VAL A 7 -2.40 -7.85 -2.06
N VAL A 8 -3.06 -7.12 -1.16
CA VAL A 8 -2.40 -6.12 -0.28
C VAL A 8 -1.89 -6.75 1.02
N LEU A 9 -1.75 -8.08 1.16
CA LEU A 9 -1.46 -8.68 2.49
C LEU A 9 -0.34 -9.70 2.56
N THR A 10 0.08 -10.30 1.45
CA THR A 10 1.19 -11.26 1.44
C THR A 10 2.56 -10.57 1.53
N ALA A 11 2.68 -9.31 1.11
CA ALA A 11 3.90 -8.51 1.23
C ALA A 11 4.13 -7.89 2.64
N PHE A 12 3.09 -7.79 3.48
CA PHE A 12 3.20 -7.12 4.78
C PHE A 12 3.79 -7.97 5.90
N ALA A 13 3.98 -9.28 5.68
CA ALA A 13 4.63 -10.16 6.65
C ALA A 13 6.17 -10.02 6.65
N ALA A 14 6.78 -9.50 5.58
CA ALA A 14 8.24 -9.33 5.49
C ALA A 14 8.72 -7.91 5.88
N ALA A 15 7.87 -6.88 5.77
CA ALA A 15 8.26 -5.48 5.96
C ALA A 15 7.98 -4.92 7.38
N ALA A 16 7.79 -5.81 8.37
CA ALA A 16 7.55 -5.46 9.77
C ALA A 16 8.84 -5.35 10.61
N SER A 17 10.02 -5.52 10.01
CA SER A 17 11.31 -5.55 10.74
C SER A 17 12.24 -4.36 10.50
N SER A 18 11.96 -3.44 9.58
CA SER A 18 12.80 -2.26 9.36
C SER A 18 12.15 -0.97 9.85
N CYS A 19 12.90 -0.26 10.70
CA CYS A 19 12.57 1.01 11.31
C CYS A 19 12.28 2.07 10.24
N ALA A 20 11.23 2.85 10.47
CA ALA A 20 10.71 3.86 9.56
C ALA A 20 11.75 4.93 9.17
N ALA A 21 11.93 5.13 7.86
CA ALA A 21 12.33 6.40 7.28
C ALA A 21 11.18 6.92 6.41
N ALA A 22 10.67 8.10 6.72
CA ALA A 22 9.61 8.73 5.93
C ALA A 22 10.19 9.24 4.60
N GLY A 23 9.92 8.54 3.50
CA GLY A 23 10.32 8.94 2.15
C GLY A 23 9.66 10.25 1.66
N THR A 24 10.42 11.02 0.86
CA THR A 24 10.19 12.43 0.47
C THR A 24 9.06 12.69 -0.54
N ASN A 25 7.94 11.96 -0.50
CA ASN A 25 6.78 12.28 -1.33
C ASN A 25 5.83 13.20 -0.55
N LYS A 26 5.42 14.33 -1.16
CA LYS A 26 4.40 15.22 -0.57
C LYS A 26 3.18 14.37 -0.15
N PRO A 27 2.75 14.41 1.12
CA PRO A 27 1.71 13.51 1.57
C PRO A 27 0.40 13.80 0.83
N LEU A 28 -0.10 12.82 0.08
CA LEU A 28 -1.42 12.92 -0.56
C LEU A 28 -2.56 12.88 0.49
N LEU A 29 -2.24 12.43 1.71
CA LEU A 29 -3.08 12.46 2.90
C LEU A 29 -2.25 12.95 4.09
N VAL A 30 -2.86 13.69 5.00
CA VAL A 30 -2.17 14.22 6.19
C VAL A 30 -2.15 13.17 7.29
N GLU A 31 -0.99 12.96 7.88
CA GLU A 31 -0.78 12.04 9.01
C GLU A 31 -1.02 12.72 10.37
N ASN A 32 -1.31 11.90 11.37
CA ASN A 32 -1.34 12.25 12.79
C ASN A 32 -2.31 13.39 13.15
N LEU A 33 -3.35 13.58 12.34
CA LEU A 33 -4.47 14.43 12.70
C LEU A 33 -5.33 13.75 13.77
N PRO A 34 -5.95 14.52 14.69
CA PRO A 34 -6.89 13.96 15.67
C PRO A 34 -8.01 13.18 14.98
N ALA A 35 -8.04 11.86 15.19
CA ALA A 35 -9.02 10.98 14.59
C ALA A 35 -10.09 10.58 15.61
N SER A 36 -11.36 10.60 15.18
CA SER A 36 -12.49 10.14 15.98
C SER A 36 -12.45 8.63 16.20
N ALA A 37 -13.27 8.13 17.12
CA ALA A 37 -13.41 6.69 17.36
C ALA A 37 -13.92 5.98 16.10
N GLU A 38 -14.89 6.59 15.42
CA GLU A 38 -15.53 6.05 14.21
C GLU A 38 -14.52 5.92 13.06
N ALA A 39 -13.61 6.88 12.89
CA ALA A 39 -12.57 6.81 11.88
C ALA A 39 -11.59 5.64 12.14
N LYS A 40 -11.27 5.39 13.42
CA LYS A 40 -10.42 4.27 13.82
C LYS A 40 -11.15 2.93 13.65
N ASP A 41 -12.43 2.88 14.01
CA ASP A 41 -13.25 1.68 13.88
C ASP A 41 -13.50 1.31 12.41
N PHE A 42 -13.67 2.31 11.55
CA PHE A 42 -13.74 2.10 10.09
C PHE A 42 -12.49 1.38 9.57
N ILE A 43 -11.29 1.86 9.91
CA ILE A 43 -10.04 1.20 9.51
C ILE A 43 -9.97 -0.22 10.07
N ARG A 44 -10.27 -0.37 11.37
CA ARG A 44 -10.24 -1.68 12.03
C ARG A 44 -11.16 -2.68 11.33
N ALA A 45 -12.39 -2.28 11.03
CA ALA A 45 -13.36 -3.11 10.32
C ALA A 45 -12.85 -3.48 8.92
N GLY A 46 -12.38 -2.50 8.15
CA GLY A 46 -11.84 -2.72 6.80
C GLY A 46 -10.64 -3.67 6.79
N CYS A 47 -9.68 -3.49 7.71
CA CYS A 47 -8.54 -4.38 7.85
C CYS A 47 -8.95 -5.79 8.29
N ASN A 48 -9.88 -5.93 9.24
CA ASN A 48 -10.37 -7.26 9.67
C ASN A 48 -11.11 -8.00 8.55
N GLU A 49 -11.90 -7.29 7.75
CA GLU A 49 -12.61 -7.87 6.60
C GLU A 49 -11.62 -8.30 5.51
N THR A 50 -10.65 -7.45 5.20
CA THR A 50 -9.63 -7.69 4.18
C THR A 50 -8.72 -8.86 4.56
N CYS A 51 -8.36 -8.94 5.84
CA CYS A 51 -7.41 -9.91 6.39
C CYS A 51 -8.08 -11.02 7.20
N ILE A 52 -9.30 -11.45 6.84
CA ILE A 52 -10.14 -12.30 7.69
C ILE A 52 -9.47 -13.61 8.16
N ARG A 53 -8.52 -14.14 7.37
CA ARG A 53 -7.76 -15.37 7.69
C ARG A 53 -6.38 -15.11 8.29
N ARG A 54 -6.00 -13.85 8.50
CA ARG A 54 -4.66 -13.39 8.91
C ARG A 54 -4.77 -12.28 9.96
N PRO A 55 -5.05 -12.62 11.24
CA PRO A 55 -5.21 -11.63 12.31
C PRO A 55 -3.94 -10.78 12.55
N ASP A 56 -2.77 -11.38 12.33
CA ASP A 56 -1.46 -10.72 12.31
C ASP A 56 -1.42 -9.59 11.27
N ALA A 57 -1.86 -9.89 10.05
CA ALA A 57 -1.89 -8.94 8.95
C ALA A 57 -3.01 -7.90 9.11
N ALA A 58 -4.14 -8.27 9.72
CA ALA A 58 -5.22 -7.35 10.09
C ALA A 58 -4.71 -6.26 11.05
N ARG A 59 -3.95 -6.67 12.07
CA ARG A 59 -3.34 -5.75 13.03
C ARG A 59 -2.32 -4.84 12.36
N ALA A 60 -1.41 -5.40 11.54
CA ALA A 60 -0.43 -4.60 10.81
C ALA A 60 -1.09 -3.57 9.88
N CYS A 61 -2.13 -3.97 9.14
CA CYS A 61 -2.95 -3.07 8.31
C CYS A 61 -3.52 -1.91 9.15
N TYR A 62 -4.09 -2.22 10.32
CA TYR A 62 -4.66 -1.21 11.20
C TYR A 62 -3.60 -0.23 11.71
N GLU A 63 -2.46 -0.74 12.19
CA GLU A 63 -1.36 0.08 12.71
C GLU A 63 -0.78 1.01 11.64
N LEU A 64 -0.64 0.52 10.39
CA LEU A 64 -0.12 1.32 9.29
C LEU A 64 -1.08 2.40 8.82
N LEU A 65 -2.39 2.15 8.89
CA LEU A 65 -3.41 3.13 8.47
C LEU A 65 -3.84 4.08 9.59
N LEU A 66 -3.60 3.73 10.85
CA LEU A 66 -4.02 4.53 12.00
C LEU A 66 -3.54 5.99 11.97
N PRO A 67 -2.29 6.32 11.56
CA PRO A 67 -1.85 7.70 11.40
C PRO A 67 -2.70 8.51 10.41
N TYR A 68 -3.33 7.86 9.43
CA TYR A 68 -4.12 8.51 8.39
C TYR A 68 -5.63 8.52 8.68
N ALA A 69 -6.07 8.01 9.84
CA ALA A 69 -7.49 7.77 10.14
C ALA A 69 -8.40 8.99 9.90
N ALA A 70 -8.00 10.17 10.37
CA ALA A 70 -8.76 11.38 10.14
C ALA A 70 -8.81 11.80 8.66
N SER A 71 -7.72 11.63 7.91
CA SER A 71 -7.65 11.97 6.48
C SER A 71 -8.40 10.97 5.60
N ILE A 72 -8.50 9.71 6.05
CA ILE A 72 -9.30 8.67 5.40
C ILE A 72 -10.79 8.98 5.53
N ASN A 73 -11.22 9.41 6.73
CA ASN A 73 -12.59 9.85 7.03
C ASN A 73 -13.66 8.89 6.47
N GLY A 74 -13.50 7.59 6.72
CA GLY A 74 -14.47 6.58 6.31
C GLY A 74 -14.53 6.27 4.80
N SER A 75 -13.55 6.71 3.99
CA SER A 75 -13.49 6.38 2.56
C SER A 75 -12.53 5.24 2.26
N TYR A 76 -13.03 4.21 1.59
CA TYR A 76 -12.21 3.12 1.06
C TYR A 76 -11.22 3.61 0.01
N ASN A 77 -11.60 4.54 -0.86
CA ASN A 77 -10.69 5.11 -1.86
C ASN A 77 -9.49 5.83 -1.20
N ARG A 78 -9.74 6.59 -0.13
CA ARG A 78 -8.66 7.23 0.65
C ARG A 78 -7.84 6.23 1.44
N ALA A 79 -8.46 5.19 2.00
CA ALA A 79 -7.73 4.11 2.67
C ALA A 79 -6.80 3.37 1.69
N SER A 80 -7.25 3.10 0.46
CA SER A 80 -6.43 2.50 -0.60
C SER A 80 -5.24 3.39 -0.98
N LEU A 81 -5.45 4.71 -1.06
CA LEU A 81 -4.37 5.66 -1.30
C LEU A 81 -3.34 5.66 -0.16
N ALA A 82 -3.80 5.69 1.10
CA ALA A 82 -2.94 5.64 2.27
C ALA A 82 -2.08 4.37 2.29
N ILE A 83 -2.69 3.19 2.18
CA ILE A 83 -1.96 1.92 2.26
C ILE A 83 -0.99 1.74 1.07
N ALA A 84 -1.37 2.17 -0.13
CA ALA A 84 -0.47 2.12 -1.29
C ALA A 84 0.73 3.05 -1.12
N THR A 85 0.52 4.25 -0.56
CA THR A 85 1.61 5.20 -0.26
C THR A 85 2.60 4.57 0.73
N VAL A 86 2.08 3.99 1.82
CA VAL A 86 2.89 3.30 2.83
C VAL A 86 3.64 2.10 2.22
N MET A 87 2.97 1.30 1.40
CA MET A 87 3.58 0.15 0.72
C MET A 87 4.72 0.59 -0.19
N VAL A 88 4.53 1.65 -0.99
CA VAL A 88 5.56 2.16 -1.91
C VAL A 88 6.78 2.69 -1.15
N SER A 89 6.57 3.38 -0.03
CA SER A 89 7.69 3.81 0.82
C SER A 89 8.45 2.60 1.36
N LYS A 90 7.76 1.59 1.89
CA LYS A 90 8.40 0.37 2.40
C LYS A 90 9.15 -0.43 1.33
N LEU A 91 8.63 -0.49 0.11
CA LEU A 91 9.31 -1.13 -1.02
C LEU A 91 10.60 -0.38 -1.40
N ALA A 92 10.56 0.96 -1.36
CA ALA A 92 11.74 1.78 -1.61
C ALA A 92 12.79 1.61 -0.51
N ASP A 93 12.38 1.65 0.76
CA ASP A 93 13.26 1.43 1.90
C ASP A 93 13.91 0.04 1.83
N LEU A 94 13.13 -1.00 1.50
CA LEU A 94 13.66 -2.35 1.31
C LEU A 94 14.68 -2.41 0.17
N ALA A 95 14.41 -1.77 -0.97
CA ALA A 95 15.37 -1.73 -2.09
C ALA A 95 16.68 -1.06 -1.66
N ASP A 96 16.60 0.04 -0.90
CA ASP A 96 17.77 0.72 -0.35
C ASP A 96 18.53 -0.19 0.63
N GLU A 97 17.85 -0.82 1.59
CA GLU A 97 18.45 -1.76 2.53
C GLU A 97 19.16 -2.91 1.82
N LEU A 98 18.55 -3.49 0.79
CA LEU A 98 19.15 -4.57 0.01
C LEU A 98 20.44 -4.13 -0.70
N ARG A 99 20.51 -2.90 -1.21
CA ARG A 99 21.75 -2.34 -1.80
C ARG A 99 22.88 -2.21 -0.78
N TRP A 100 22.56 -1.95 0.49
CA TRP A 100 23.55 -1.85 1.55
C TRP A 100 24.25 -3.19 1.87
N PHE A 101 23.65 -4.33 1.52
CA PHE A 101 24.24 -5.65 1.77
C PHE A 101 25.42 -6.02 0.83
N GLY A 102 25.82 -5.14 -0.11
CA GLY A 102 27.06 -5.29 -0.92
C GLY A 102 26.91 -6.12 -2.20
N GLU A 103 28.02 -6.57 -2.82
CA GLU A 103 28.04 -7.43 -4.03
C GLU A 103 27.40 -8.80 -3.78
N THR A 104 26.08 -8.79 -3.76
CA THR A 104 25.25 -9.97 -3.70
C THR A 104 24.91 -10.38 -5.12
N GLY A 105 25.16 -11.64 -5.46
CA GLY A 105 25.05 -12.15 -6.83
C GLY A 105 23.68 -11.91 -7.50
N SER A 106 23.59 -12.27 -8.78
CA SER A 106 22.52 -11.91 -9.73
C SER A 106 21.07 -12.00 -9.26
N TRP A 107 20.76 -12.82 -8.25
CA TRP A 107 19.41 -12.90 -7.67
C TRP A 107 19.03 -11.66 -6.86
N LEU A 108 19.95 -11.07 -6.07
CA LEU A 108 19.59 -9.88 -5.29
C LEU A 108 19.43 -8.66 -6.19
N ASP A 109 20.30 -8.52 -7.19
CA ASP A 109 20.19 -7.46 -8.22
C ASP A 109 18.82 -7.52 -8.92
N GLU A 110 18.37 -8.74 -9.25
CA GLU A 110 17.06 -8.97 -9.85
C GLU A 110 15.93 -8.59 -8.89
N CYS A 111 16.07 -8.91 -7.59
CA CYS A 111 15.07 -8.52 -6.60
C CYS A 111 15.01 -7.00 -6.41
N ILE A 112 16.15 -6.32 -6.29
CA ILE A 112 16.23 -4.85 -6.22
C ILE A 112 15.57 -4.23 -7.45
N ARG A 113 15.81 -4.77 -8.65
CA ARG A 113 15.17 -4.31 -9.88
C ARG A 113 13.65 -4.46 -9.84
N VAL A 114 13.14 -5.58 -9.34
CA VAL A 114 11.69 -5.79 -9.16
C VAL A 114 11.08 -4.76 -8.20
N LEU A 115 11.76 -4.47 -7.08
CA LEU A 115 11.32 -3.45 -6.12
C LEU A 115 11.30 -2.05 -6.75
N ASP A 116 12.35 -1.70 -7.49
CA ASP A 116 12.44 -0.41 -8.20
C ASP A 116 11.35 -0.24 -9.24
N GLU A 117 11.07 -1.28 -10.02
CA GLU A 117 9.99 -1.27 -11.02
C GLU A 117 8.62 -1.13 -10.37
N ALA A 118 8.39 -1.81 -9.25
CA ALA A 118 7.16 -1.66 -8.47
C ALA A 118 6.98 -0.22 -7.96
N VAL A 119 8.02 0.36 -7.38
CA VAL A 119 8.03 1.74 -6.88
C VAL A 119 7.86 2.76 -8.02
N ALA A 120 8.57 2.58 -9.13
CA ALA A 120 8.46 3.45 -10.30
C ALA A 120 7.06 3.40 -10.91
N GLY A 121 6.51 2.20 -11.11
CA GLY A 121 5.14 2.01 -11.59
C GLY A 121 4.11 2.67 -10.68
N ALA A 122 4.32 2.61 -9.37
CA ALA A 122 3.44 3.28 -8.43
C ALA A 122 3.50 4.80 -8.53
N ARG A 123 4.71 5.38 -8.57
CA ARG A 123 4.91 6.83 -8.64
C ARG A 123 4.39 7.44 -9.93
N VAL A 124 4.59 6.76 -11.06
CA VAL A 124 4.19 7.25 -12.38
C VAL A 124 2.70 7.07 -12.62
N GLN A 125 2.12 5.96 -12.16
CA GLN A 125 0.77 5.55 -12.58
C GLN A 125 -0.18 5.34 -11.38
N ALA A 126 0.15 4.42 -10.47
CA ALA A 126 -0.83 3.95 -9.48
C ALA A 126 -1.20 5.00 -8.43
N LEU A 127 -0.23 5.73 -7.87
CA LEU A 127 -0.49 6.78 -6.87
C LEU A 127 -1.25 7.98 -7.48
N PRO A 128 -0.91 8.48 -8.68
CA PRO A 128 -1.74 9.48 -9.36
C PRO A 128 -3.18 9.00 -9.62
N ALA A 129 -3.37 7.74 -10.05
CA ALA A 129 -4.69 7.15 -10.25
C ALA A 129 -5.48 7.05 -8.94
N LEU A 130 -4.87 6.54 -7.87
CA LEU A 130 -5.46 6.54 -6.52
C LEU A 130 -5.77 7.94 -6.01
N GLY A 131 -4.93 8.93 -6.32
CA GLY A 131 -5.18 10.33 -6.02
C GLY A 131 -6.48 10.82 -6.64
N ARG A 132 -6.72 10.53 -7.93
CA ARG A 132 -7.98 10.84 -8.62
C ARG A 132 -9.17 10.08 -8.04
N MET A 133 -9.01 8.77 -7.80
CA MET A 133 -10.04 7.92 -7.17
C MET A 133 -10.42 8.40 -5.77
N SER A 134 -9.46 8.92 -4.99
CA SER A 134 -9.69 9.41 -3.62
C SER A 134 -10.60 10.65 -3.53
N ALA A 135 -10.77 11.35 -4.65
CA ALA A 135 -11.70 12.47 -4.79
C ALA A 135 -13.13 12.03 -5.13
N ILE A 136 -13.31 10.76 -5.51
CA ILE A 136 -14.60 10.18 -5.88
C ILE A 136 -15.19 9.46 -4.66
N ALA A 137 -16.51 9.57 -4.47
CA ALA A 137 -17.22 8.81 -3.44
C ALA A 137 -17.14 7.30 -3.72
N ASP A 138 -16.93 6.48 -2.69
CA ASP A 138 -16.69 5.04 -2.85
C ASP A 138 -17.79 4.32 -3.65
N ASN A 139 -19.06 4.73 -3.51
CA ASN A 139 -20.20 4.15 -4.22
C ASN A 139 -20.34 4.59 -5.69
N LYS A 140 -19.42 5.42 -6.19
CA LYS A 140 -19.38 5.92 -7.57
C LYS A 140 -18.24 5.34 -8.38
N LEU A 141 -17.36 4.54 -7.78
CA LEU A 141 -16.28 3.88 -8.48
C LEU A 141 -16.82 2.67 -9.26
N ASP A 142 -16.63 2.70 -10.58
CA ASP A 142 -17.00 1.63 -11.51
C ASP A 142 -15.85 0.60 -11.62
N ASP A 143 -16.15 -0.69 -11.79
CA ASP A 143 -15.13 -1.73 -11.94
C ASP A 143 -14.42 -1.68 -13.31
N LYS A 144 -14.98 -0.93 -14.27
CA LYS A 144 -14.39 -0.58 -15.56
C LYS A 144 -13.69 0.76 -15.58
N ASP A 145 -13.66 1.46 -14.45
CA ASP A 145 -12.94 2.73 -14.34
C ASP A 145 -11.45 2.53 -14.72
N PRO A 146 -10.90 3.35 -15.62
CA PRO A 146 -9.54 3.17 -16.10
C PRO A 146 -8.48 3.32 -14.98
N ASP A 147 -8.72 4.19 -14.00
CA ASP A 147 -7.83 4.36 -12.85
C ASP A 147 -7.90 3.13 -11.95
N PHE A 148 -9.09 2.59 -11.73
CA PHE A 148 -9.28 1.33 -11.01
C PHE A 148 -8.52 0.16 -11.68
N LEU A 149 -8.69 -0.01 -12.99
CA LEU A 149 -8.03 -1.07 -13.74
C LEU A 149 -6.50 -0.93 -13.71
N LEU A 150 -6.00 0.30 -13.83
CA LEU A 150 -4.56 0.59 -13.76
C LEU A 150 -3.98 0.22 -12.39
N VAL A 151 -4.63 0.63 -11.30
CA VAL A 151 -4.20 0.31 -9.93
C VAL A 151 -4.26 -1.20 -9.69
N SER A 152 -5.33 -1.86 -10.14
CA SER A 152 -5.50 -3.32 -10.02
C SER A 152 -4.41 -4.10 -10.77
N ASN A 153 -4.07 -3.65 -11.99
CA ASN A 153 -3.00 -4.26 -12.78
C ASN A 153 -1.62 -4.04 -12.15
N TRP A 154 -1.36 -2.85 -11.60
CA TRP A 154 -0.12 -2.60 -10.86
C TRP A 154 0.00 -3.51 -9.64
N LEU A 155 -1.04 -3.61 -8.79
CA LEU A 155 -1.03 -4.49 -7.62
C LEU A 155 -0.76 -5.96 -8.01
N ARG A 156 -1.43 -6.46 -9.05
CA ARG A 156 -1.19 -7.81 -9.57
C ARG A 156 0.25 -7.98 -10.08
N GLY A 157 0.81 -6.95 -10.72
CA GLY A 157 2.19 -6.94 -11.17
C GLY A 157 3.18 -7.01 -10.02
N VAL A 158 2.94 -6.26 -8.95
CA VAL A 158 3.74 -6.32 -7.71
C VAL A 158 3.73 -7.73 -7.15
N ASP A 159 2.56 -8.30 -6.88
CA ASP A 159 2.43 -9.63 -6.27
C ASP A 159 3.09 -10.74 -7.11
N ASN A 160 2.86 -10.75 -8.43
CA ASN A 160 3.45 -11.75 -9.33
C ASN A 160 4.98 -11.68 -9.42
N ASN A 161 5.56 -10.48 -9.27
CA ASN A 161 7.00 -10.31 -9.38
C ASN A 161 7.69 -10.42 -8.03
N PHE A 162 7.00 -10.09 -6.93
CA PHE A 162 7.55 -10.20 -5.58
C PHE A 162 7.81 -11.65 -5.17
N VAL A 163 7.17 -12.65 -5.79
CA VAL A 163 7.46 -14.08 -5.56
C VAL A 163 8.78 -14.53 -6.23
N LYS A 164 9.38 -13.67 -7.08
CA LYS A 164 10.67 -13.91 -7.73
C LYS A 164 11.83 -13.30 -6.93
N CYS A 165 11.50 -12.35 -6.05
CA CYS A 165 12.19 -12.16 -4.78
C CYS A 165 11.76 -13.28 -3.80
#